data_AF-A0A917R0E5-F1
#
_entry.id   AF-A0A917R0E5-F1
#
_cell.length_a   1.000
_cell.length_b   1.000
_cell.length_c   1.000
_cell.angle_alpha   90.00
_cell.angle_beta   90.00
_cell.angle_gamma   90.00
#
_symmetry.space_group_name_H-M   'P 1'
#
loop_
_entity.id
_entity.type
_entity.pdbx_description
1 polymer ?
#
loop_
_entity_poly.entity_id
_entity_poly.type
_entity_poly.pdbx_seq_one_letter_code
_entity_poly.pdbx_strand_id
1 'polypeptide(L)'
;MRTHQDPDGPAQGARTSTERLLDRQRQFVTDASHELRTPLTALRVRVEEAQMHPGDIDLPDLLGHLTGGLDRLENLIDDLLLLSTLDTGPTERLEEVNLTCLVETVAAHWGEGCDVRLDLERAVMVEAASWQITRLFTNLLDNARRHAARGLQVGLRRAGGHAELSVADDGPGVRPADRDRVFQPFVRLDAARSRHHGGAGLGLAIARDIAAAHRGTMHVEDSADGGACFVLRLPLVS
;
A
#
# COMPACT_ATOMS: atom_id res chain seq x y z
N MET A 1 35.82 19.94 -54.23
CA MET A 1 35.64 21.06 -53.29
C MET A 1 34.15 21.37 -53.33
N ARG A 2 33.29 20.98 -52.38
CA ARG A 2 33.41 20.73 -50.94
C ARG A 2 32.63 19.47 -50.53
N THR A 3 33.18 18.78 -49.55
CA THR A 3 32.58 17.78 -48.67
C THR A 3 31.45 18.38 -47.84
N HIS A 4 30.27 17.75 -47.82
CA HIS A 4 29.27 17.95 -46.77
C HIS A 4 29.15 16.61 -46.02
N GLN A 5 29.87 16.53 -44.89
CA GLN A 5 29.66 15.51 -43.87
C GLN A 5 28.43 15.96 -43.06
N ASP A 6 27.36 15.18 -43.09
CA ASP A 6 26.37 15.16 -42.01
C ASP A 6 26.95 14.33 -40.86
N PRO A 7 27.10 14.88 -39.64
CA PRO A 7 27.46 14.12 -38.46
C PRO A 7 26.28 14.16 -37.47
N ASP A 8 25.15 13.53 -37.81
CA ASP A 8 24.11 13.25 -36.82
C ASP A 8 23.92 11.74 -36.71
N GLY A 9 24.82 11.14 -35.93
CA GLY A 9 24.72 9.76 -35.48
C GLY A 9 23.57 9.55 -34.47
N PRO A 10 23.14 8.30 -34.27
CA PRO A 10 22.06 7.98 -33.35
C PRO A 10 22.59 8.01 -31.91
N ALA A 11 22.23 9.04 -31.16
CA ALA A 11 22.54 9.15 -29.73
C ALA A 11 21.33 9.58 -28.90
N GLN A 12 20.18 8.93 -29.08
CA GLN A 12 19.16 8.91 -28.03
C GLN A 12 19.56 7.85 -26.99
N GLY A 13 20.14 8.36 -25.91
CA GLY A 13 20.95 7.61 -24.96
C GLY A 13 20.21 6.45 -24.28
N ALA A 14 20.87 5.30 -24.30
CA ALA A 14 20.67 4.26 -23.31
C ALA A 14 21.05 4.83 -21.93
N ARG A 15 20.09 5.47 -21.24
CA ARG A 15 20.28 5.88 -19.84
C ARG A 15 20.77 4.68 -19.04
N THR A 16 21.90 4.85 -18.38
CA THR A 16 22.56 3.81 -17.59
C THR A 16 21.66 3.37 -16.44
N SER A 17 21.81 2.13 -15.96
CA SER A 17 21.04 1.61 -14.83
C SER A 17 21.17 2.50 -13.58
N THR A 18 22.32 3.15 -13.42
CA THR A 18 22.63 4.09 -12.33
C THR A 18 21.82 5.37 -12.45
N GLU A 19 21.70 5.95 -13.64
CA GLU A 19 20.86 7.14 -13.88
C GLU A 19 19.38 6.86 -13.59
N ARG A 20 18.89 5.69 -14.01
CA ARG A 20 17.50 5.28 -13.73
C ARG A 20 17.22 5.10 -12.25
N LEU A 21 18.19 4.60 -11.47
CA LEU A 21 18.08 4.47 -10.03
C LEU A 21 18.03 5.84 -9.35
N LEU A 22 18.94 6.75 -9.72
CA LEU A 22 18.98 8.10 -9.17
C LEU A 22 17.72 8.90 -9.50
N ASP A 23 17.19 8.76 -10.72
CA ASP A 23 15.93 9.41 -11.11
C ASP A 23 14.75 8.90 -10.28
N ARG A 24 14.67 7.58 -10.03
CA ARG A 24 13.63 6.99 -9.16
C ARG A 24 13.74 7.48 -7.72
N GLN A 25 14.95 7.57 -7.18
CA GLN A 25 15.18 8.09 -5.83
C GLN A 25 14.74 9.56 -5.71
N ARG A 26 15.07 10.39 -6.70
CA ARG A 26 14.63 11.80 -6.73
C ARG A 26 13.12 11.92 -6.83
N GLN A 27 12.50 11.09 -7.67
CA GLN A 27 11.04 11.06 -7.80
C GLN A 27 10.39 10.66 -6.47
N PHE A 28 10.90 9.62 -5.82
CA PHE A 28 10.43 9.18 -4.49
C PHE A 28 10.49 10.30 -3.45
N VAL A 29 11.63 11.00 -3.34
CA VAL A 29 11.78 12.13 -2.40
C VAL A 29 10.79 13.26 -2.71
N THR A 30 10.57 13.53 -3.99
CA THR A 30 9.63 14.57 -4.44
C THR A 30 8.19 14.20 -4.05
N ASP A 31 7.78 12.97 -4.35
CA ASP A 31 6.43 12.47 -4.06
C ASP A 31 6.18 12.38 -2.54
N ALA A 32 7.15 11.87 -1.77
CA ALA A 32 7.10 11.87 -0.30
C ALA A 32 6.91 13.28 0.27
N SER A 33 7.65 14.26 -0.25
CA SER A 33 7.56 15.66 0.18
C SER A 33 6.17 16.25 -0.11
N HIS A 34 5.59 15.94 -1.27
CA HIS A 34 4.24 16.38 -1.63
C HIS A 34 3.16 15.76 -0.74
N GLU A 35 3.25 14.46 -0.48
CA GLU A 35 2.28 13.73 0.36
C GLU A 35 2.34 14.17 1.82
N LEU A 36 3.52 14.54 2.35
CA LEU A 36 3.65 15.10 3.70
C LEU A 36 3.13 16.55 3.79
N ARG A 37 3.36 17.36 2.75
CA ARG A 37 2.95 18.78 2.74
C ARG A 37 1.43 18.95 2.77
N THR A 38 0.68 18.03 2.18
CA THR A 38 -0.78 18.09 2.08
C THR A 38 -1.47 18.08 3.45
N PRO A 39 -1.33 17.04 4.30
CA PRO A 39 -1.94 17.02 5.63
C PRO A 39 -1.39 18.15 6.52
N LEU A 40 -0.10 18.48 6.42
CA LEU A 40 0.47 19.61 7.17
C LEU A 40 -0.18 20.96 6.80
N THR A 41 -0.45 21.19 5.52
CA THR A 41 -1.15 22.39 5.04
C THR A 41 -2.59 22.42 5.55
N ALA A 42 -3.29 21.28 5.52
CA ALA A 42 -4.66 21.17 6.03
C ALA A 42 -4.74 21.47 7.55
N LEU A 43 -3.83 20.89 8.34
CA LEU A 43 -3.70 21.18 9.77
C LEU A 43 -3.47 22.67 10.02
N ARG A 44 -2.55 23.27 9.27
CA ARG A 44 -2.22 24.70 9.39
C ARG A 44 -3.42 25.60 9.09
N VAL A 45 -4.16 25.32 8.01
CA VAL A 45 -5.35 26.09 7.65
C VAL A 45 -6.42 26.02 8.76
N ARG A 46 -6.65 24.84 9.35
CA ARG A 46 -7.59 24.69 10.47
C ARG A 46 -7.18 25.47 11.71
N VAL A 47 -5.88 25.50 12.03
CA VAL A 47 -5.37 26.31 13.15
C VAL A 47 -5.51 27.81 12.86
N GLU A 48 -5.20 28.25 11.64
CA GLU A 48 -5.32 29.66 11.22
C GLU A 48 -6.80 30.13 11.23
N GLU A 49 -7.73 29.28 10.79
CA GLU A 49 -9.18 29.52 10.86
C GLU A 49 -9.66 29.71 12.31
N ALA A 50 -9.23 28.82 13.22
CA ALA A 50 -9.51 28.94 14.64
C ALA A 50 -8.93 30.23 15.26
N GLN A 51 -7.73 30.64 14.85
CA GLN A 51 -7.13 31.89 15.33
C GLN A 51 -7.89 33.14 14.85
N MET A 52 -8.43 33.12 13.64
CA MET A 52 -9.19 34.24 13.08
C MET A 52 -10.60 34.37 13.64
N HIS A 53 -11.24 33.25 13.98
CA HIS A 53 -12.62 33.22 14.50
C HIS A 53 -12.78 32.46 15.81
N PRO A 54 -12.14 32.88 16.92
CA PRO A 54 -12.12 32.10 18.17
C PRO A 54 -13.50 31.82 18.79
N GLY A 55 -14.49 32.66 18.50
CA GLY A 55 -15.86 32.53 19.03
C GLY A 55 -16.74 31.52 18.28
N ASP A 56 -16.33 31.08 17.10
CA ASP A 56 -17.13 30.23 16.21
C ASP A 56 -16.58 28.80 16.10
N ILE A 57 -15.61 28.43 16.94
CA ILE A 57 -14.94 27.13 16.91
C ILE A 57 -15.73 26.08 17.72
N ASP A 58 -16.00 24.96 17.07
CA ASP A 58 -16.29 23.70 17.77
C ASP A 58 -14.97 23.02 18.17
N LEU A 59 -14.58 23.18 19.45
CA LEU A 59 -13.28 22.70 19.95
C LEU A 59 -13.12 21.16 19.81
N PRO A 60 -14.12 20.33 20.15
CA PRO A 60 -14.11 18.91 19.80
C PRO A 60 -13.82 18.60 18.32
N ASP A 61 -14.47 19.29 17.38
CA ASP A 61 -14.24 19.06 15.94
C ASP A 61 -12.83 19.46 15.52
N LEU A 62 -12.34 20.60 16.01
CA LEU A 62 -10.97 21.06 15.76
C LEU A 62 -9.95 20.05 16.27
N LEU A 63 -10.07 19.60 17.53
CA LEU A 63 -9.16 18.62 18.11
C LEU A 63 -9.22 17.29 17.35
N GLY A 64 -10.41 16.83 16.95
CA GLY A 64 -10.58 15.65 16.12
C GLY A 64 -9.87 15.77 14.77
N HIS A 65 -10.02 16.91 14.08
CA HIS A 65 -9.30 17.20 12.84
C HIS A 65 -7.78 17.22 13.03
N LEU A 66 -7.29 17.83 14.12
CA LEU A 66 -5.86 17.92 14.41
C LEU A 66 -5.26 16.55 14.71
N THR A 67 -5.88 15.78 15.61
CA THR A 67 -5.44 14.43 15.94
C THR A 67 -5.46 13.54 14.71
N GLY A 68 -6.55 13.51 13.94
CA GLY A 68 -6.61 12.68 12.72
C GLY A 68 -5.60 13.09 11.65
N GLY A 69 -5.25 14.38 11.55
CA GLY A 69 -4.20 14.83 10.64
C GLY A 69 -2.79 14.47 11.12
N LEU A 70 -2.55 14.47 12.43
CA LEU A 70 -1.29 13.99 13.04
C LEU A 70 -1.13 12.49 12.86
N ASP A 71 -2.16 11.70 13.18
CA ASP A 71 -2.17 10.24 12.97
C ASP A 71 -1.88 9.91 11.49
N ARG A 72 -2.44 10.70 10.57
CA ARG A 72 -2.16 10.53 9.13
C ARG A 72 -0.69 10.84 8.80
N LEU A 73 -0.11 11.88 9.37
CA LEU A 73 1.31 12.21 9.18
C LEU A 73 2.23 11.12 9.74
N GLU A 74 1.95 10.61 10.94
CA GLU A 74 2.71 9.53 11.57
C GLU A 74 2.69 8.27 10.71
N ASN A 75 1.50 7.85 10.25
CA ASN A 75 1.36 6.69 9.37
C ASN A 75 2.13 6.85 8.05
N LEU A 76 2.18 8.06 7.47
CA LEU A 76 2.97 8.32 6.26
C LEU A 76 4.47 8.22 6.52
N ILE A 77 4.94 8.73 7.66
CA ILE A 77 6.35 8.65 8.03
C ILE A 77 6.74 7.17 8.23
N ASP A 78 5.92 6.41 8.94
CA ASP A 78 6.16 4.99 9.17
C ASP A 78 6.18 4.19 7.86
N ASP A 79 5.26 4.48 6.94
CA ASP A 79 5.23 3.89 5.60
C ASP A 79 6.51 4.19 4.80
N LEU A 80 6.99 5.43 4.83
CA LEU A 80 8.22 5.83 4.14
C LEU A 80 9.46 5.18 4.74
N LEU A 81 9.55 5.11 6.08
CA LEU A 81 10.64 4.43 6.77
C LEU A 81 10.65 2.93 6.45
N LEU A 82 9.47 2.30 6.43
CA LEU A 82 9.34 0.88 6.11
C LEU A 82 9.78 0.55 4.69
N LEU A 83 9.38 1.37 3.70
CA LEU A 83 9.85 1.22 2.32
C LEU A 83 11.38 1.35 2.23
N SER A 84 11.98 2.26 3.01
CA SER A 84 13.42 2.44 3.02
C SER A 84 14.18 1.29 3.68
N THR A 85 13.59 0.58 4.65
CA THR A 85 14.27 -0.48 5.40
C THR A 85 14.11 -1.86 4.76
N LEU A 86 12.97 -2.13 4.11
CA LEU A 86 12.76 -3.39 3.37
C LEU A 86 13.72 -3.53 2.18
N ASP A 87 14.10 -2.42 1.54
CA ASP A 87 15.08 -2.38 0.45
C ASP A 87 16.51 -2.80 0.88
N THR A 88 16.82 -2.74 2.18
CA THR A 88 18.13 -3.16 2.73
C THR A 88 18.21 -4.64 3.12
N GLY A 89 17.15 -5.42 2.88
CA GLY A 89 17.07 -6.84 3.22
C GLY A 89 16.56 -7.10 4.66
N PRO A 90 16.13 -8.33 4.98
CA PRO A 90 15.49 -8.61 6.26
C PRO A 90 16.51 -8.55 7.40
N THR A 91 16.49 -7.45 8.15
CA THR A 91 17.23 -7.31 9.42
C THR A 91 16.58 -8.09 10.56
N GLU A 92 15.37 -8.63 10.33
CA GLU A 92 14.53 -9.25 11.35
C GLU A 92 14.53 -10.78 11.28
N ARG A 93 14.46 -11.40 12.46
CA ARG A 93 14.38 -12.85 12.60
C ARG A 93 12.96 -13.30 12.27
N LEU A 94 12.81 -14.09 11.21
CA LEU A 94 11.55 -14.78 10.91
C LEU A 94 11.27 -15.84 11.98
N GLU A 95 10.01 -16.00 12.35
CA GLU A 95 9.54 -17.02 13.29
C GLU A 95 8.37 -17.81 12.69
N GLU A 96 8.05 -18.97 13.26
CA GLU A 96 6.86 -19.71 12.86
C GLU A 96 5.60 -18.96 13.30
N VAL A 97 4.83 -18.50 12.33
CA VAL A 97 3.58 -17.76 12.54
C VAL A 97 2.41 -18.60 12.04
N ASN A 98 1.38 -18.73 12.88
CA ASN A 98 0.08 -19.25 12.47
C ASN A 98 -0.69 -18.14 11.74
N LEU A 99 -0.63 -18.18 10.41
CA LEU A 99 -1.23 -17.19 9.53
C LEU A 99 -2.76 -17.15 9.66
N THR A 100 -3.40 -18.30 9.93
CA THR A 100 -4.85 -18.38 10.18
C THR A 100 -5.23 -17.50 11.38
N CYS A 101 -4.57 -17.69 12.53
CA CYS A 101 -4.88 -16.93 13.74
C CYS A 101 -4.57 -15.43 13.60
N LEU A 102 -3.51 -15.08 12.88
CA LEU A 102 -3.17 -13.68 12.59
C LEU A 102 -4.29 -13.03 11.77
N VAL A 103 -4.70 -13.68 10.67
CA VAL A 103 -5.76 -13.17 9.79
C VAL A 103 -7.09 -13.03 10.53
N GLU A 104 -7.48 -14.02 11.32
CA GLU A 104 -8.68 -13.96 12.18
C GLU A 104 -8.63 -12.78 13.14
N THR A 105 -7.50 -12.59 13.82
CA THR A 105 -7.32 -11.52 14.81
C THR A 105 -7.44 -10.15 14.15
N VAL A 106 -6.77 -9.92 13.03
CA VAL A 106 -6.80 -8.63 12.33
C VAL A 106 -8.19 -8.38 11.72
N ALA A 107 -8.80 -9.39 11.09
CA ALA A 107 -10.13 -9.25 10.48
C ALA A 107 -11.23 -8.98 11.52
N ALA A 108 -11.12 -9.53 12.74
CA ALA A 108 -12.08 -9.28 13.81
C ALA A 108 -12.17 -7.80 14.22
N HIS A 109 -11.03 -7.08 14.19
CA HIS A 109 -11.00 -5.64 14.50
C HIS A 109 -11.51 -4.77 13.35
N TRP A 110 -11.72 -5.36 12.16
CA TRP A 110 -12.08 -4.67 10.93
C TRP A 110 -13.58 -4.71 10.60
N GLY A 111 -14.38 -5.47 11.36
CA GLY A 111 -15.82 -5.65 11.11
C GLY A 111 -16.70 -4.42 11.37
N GLU A 112 -16.16 -3.34 11.95
CA GLU A 112 -16.90 -2.08 12.14
C GLU A 112 -16.97 -1.29 10.81
N GLY A 113 -18.05 -1.49 10.05
CA GLY A 113 -18.39 -0.70 8.85
C GLY A 113 -18.20 -1.39 7.50
N CYS A 114 -17.77 -2.65 7.46
CA CYS A 114 -17.71 -3.46 6.24
C CYS A 114 -17.96 -4.95 6.56
N ASP A 115 -18.80 -5.65 5.78
CA ASP A 115 -19.04 -7.10 5.92
C ASP A 115 -17.81 -7.86 5.44
N VAL A 116 -17.01 -8.43 6.36
CA VAL A 116 -15.81 -9.22 6.05
C VAL A 116 -16.13 -10.70 6.21
N ARG A 117 -16.12 -11.44 5.10
CA ARG A 117 -16.32 -12.90 5.08
C ARG A 117 -15.00 -13.62 5.06
N LEU A 118 -14.83 -14.56 5.98
CA LEU A 118 -13.60 -15.34 6.15
C LEU A 118 -13.81 -16.77 5.66
N ASP A 119 -12.95 -17.22 4.75
CA ASP A 119 -12.82 -18.62 4.32
C ASP A 119 -11.36 -19.06 4.53
N LEU A 120 -11.07 -19.56 5.73
CA LEU A 120 -9.70 -19.78 6.19
C LEU A 120 -9.46 -21.27 6.47
N GLU A 121 -8.46 -21.83 5.80
CA GLU A 121 -7.90 -23.12 6.16
C GLU A 121 -7.24 -23.03 7.55
N ARG A 122 -7.38 -24.10 8.33
CA ARG A 122 -6.92 -24.12 9.73
C ARG A 122 -5.41 -24.32 9.82
N ALA A 123 -4.80 -23.65 10.78
CA ALA A 123 -3.40 -23.82 11.18
C ALA A 123 -2.42 -23.75 9.99
N VAL A 124 -2.56 -22.73 9.14
CA VAL A 124 -1.60 -22.46 8.07
C VAL A 124 -0.36 -21.80 8.68
N MET A 125 0.78 -22.49 8.62
CA MET A 125 2.03 -22.06 9.26
C MET A 125 3.03 -21.55 8.22
N VAL A 126 3.63 -20.38 8.47
CA VAL A 126 4.66 -19.73 7.62
C VAL A 126 5.83 -19.23 8.47
N GLU A 127 7.02 -19.12 7.90
CA GLU A 127 8.13 -18.38 8.53
C GLU A 127 7.99 -16.89 8.21
N ALA A 128 7.68 -16.07 9.21
CA ALA A 128 7.44 -14.64 9.01
C ALA A 128 7.75 -13.75 10.21
N ALA A 129 7.90 -12.46 9.95
CA ALA A 129 7.81 -11.43 10.99
C ALA A 129 6.33 -11.06 11.17
N SER A 130 5.73 -11.47 12.30
CA SER A 130 4.28 -11.35 12.55
C SER A 130 3.74 -9.92 12.35
N TRP A 131 4.47 -8.91 12.81
CA TRP A 131 4.06 -7.52 12.67
C TRP A 131 4.08 -7.03 11.21
N GLN A 132 5.02 -7.51 10.39
CA GLN A 132 5.08 -7.17 8.96
C GLN A 132 3.90 -7.79 8.21
N ILE A 133 3.58 -9.07 8.49
CA ILE A 133 2.40 -9.72 7.89
C ILE A 133 1.11 -9.03 8.33
N THR A 134 1.04 -8.59 9.59
CA THR A 134 -0.08 -7.78 10.09
C THR A 134 -0.19 -6.47 9.30
N ARG A 135 0.92 -5.74 9.08
CA ARG A 135 0.92 -4.50 8.29
C ARG A 135 0.51 -4.74 6.83
N LEU A 136 1.04 -5.79 6.20
CA LEU A 136 0.67 -6.19 4.85
C LEU A 136 -0.84 -6.44 4.77
N PHE A 137 -1.38 -7.24 5.68
CA PHE A 137 -2.79 -7.60 5.65
C PHE A 137 -3.70 -6.39 5.91
N THR A 138 -3.34 -5.53 6.87
CA THR A 138 -4.02 -4.24 7.09
C THR A 138 -4.01 -3.38 5.84
N ASN A 139 -2.88 -3.28 5.13
CA ASN A 139 -2.81 -2.52 3.88
C ASN A 139 -3.74 -3.09 2.78
N LEU A 140 -3.88 -4.42 2.70
CA LEU A 140 -4.82 -5.06 1.78
C LEU A 140 -6.27 -4.76 2.17
N LEU A 141 -6.62 -4.86 3.45
CA LEU A 141 -7.97 -4.54 3.96
C LEU A 141 -8.33 -3.07 3.76
N ASP A 142 -7.40 -2.14 4.04
CA ASP A 142 -7.55 -0.72 3.78
C ASP A 142 -7.74 -0.42 2.30
N ASN A 143 -7.01 -1.12 1.44
CA ASN A 143 -7.22 -1.00 0.01
C ASN A 143 -8.61 -1.50 -0.38
N ALA A 144 -8.97 -2.71 0.04
CA ALA A 144 -10.22 -3.33 -0.31
C ALA A 144 -11.43 -2.51 0.19
N ARG A 145 -11.44 -2.06 1.45
CA ARG A 145 -12.52 -1.20 2.02
C ARG A 145 -12.71 0.11 1.25
N ARG A 146 -11.64 0.72 0.75
CA ARG A 146 -11.74 1.95 -0.04
C ARG A 146 -12.49 1.75 -1.35
N HIS A 147 -12.50 0.53 -1.88
CA HIS A 147 -13.04 0.21 -3.20
C HIS A 147 -14.31 -0.64 -3.16
N ALA A 148 -14.52 -1.40 -2.09
CA ALA A 148 -15.70 -2.23 -1.89
C ALA A 148 -17.00 -1.40 -1.87
N ALA A 149 -18.03 -1.94 -2.49
CA ALA A 149 -19.38 -1.41 -2.46
C ALA A 149 -20.22 -2.05 -1.35
N ARG A 150 -20.04 -3.35 -1.07
CA ARG A 150 -20.89 -4.09 -0.12
C ARG A 150 -20.10 -4.86 0.94
N GLY A 151 -18.97 -5.45 0.59
CA GLY A 151 -18.24 -6.31 1.52
C GLY A 151 -16.93 -6.83 0.92
N LEU A 152 -16.20 -7.55 1.77
CA LEU A 152 -14.89 -8.12 1.49
C LEU A 152 -14.90 -9.63 1.70
N GLN A 153 -14.15 -10.35 0.89
CA GLN A 153 -13.87 -11.76 1.11
C GLN A 153 -12.38 -11.97 1.36
N VAL A 154 -12.06 -12.64 2.46
CA VAL A 154 -10.69 -13.02 2.81
C VAL A 154 -10.59 -14.54 2.79
N GLY A 155 -9.76 -15.05 1.90
CA GLY A 155 -9.50 -16.48 1.74
C GLY A 155 -8.08 -16.85 2.15
N LEU A 156 -7.89 -17.96 2.85
CA LEU A 156 -6.57 -18.51 3.17
C LEU A 156 -6.54 -20.01 2.90
N ARG A 157 -5.61 -20.47 2.08
CA ARG A 157 -5.47 -21.90 1.74
C ARG A 157 -4.01 -22.32 1.55
N ARG A 158 -3.72 -23.61 1.62
CA ARG A 158 -2.44 -24.20 1.20
C ARG A 158 -2.54 -24.62 -0.27
N ALA A 159 -1.61 -24.16 -1.10
CA ALA A 159 -1.52 -24.53 -2.50
C ALA A 159 -0.06 -24.63 -2.97
N GLY A 160 0.34 -25.79 -3.50
CA GLY A 160 1.65 -25.99 -4.10
C GLY A 160 2.84 -25.63 -3.20
N GLY A 161 2.78 -25.99 -1.92
CA GLY A 161 3.85 -25.67 -0.94
C GLY A 161 3.82 -24.23 -0.40
N HIS A 162 2.79 -23.46 -0.74
CA HIS A 162 2.63 -22.07 -0.30
C HIS A 162 1.33 -21.88 0.48
N ALA A 163 1.32 -20.93 1.41
CA ALA A 163 0.13 -20.30 1.93
C ALA A 163 -0.33 -19.23 0.93
N GLU A 164 -1.56 -19.34 0.44
CA GLU A 164 -2.19 -18.33 -0.41
C GLU A 164 -3.24 -17.58 0.41
N LEU A 165 -2.92 -16.33 0.76
CA LEU A 165 -3.85 -15.38 1.37
C LEU A 165 -4.42 -14.49 0.26
N SER A 166 -5.73 -14.40 0.17
CA SER A 166 -6.46 -13.60 -0.81
C SER A 166 -7.37 -12.60 -0.11
N VAL A 167 -7.41 -11.37 -0.61
CA VAL A 167 -8.34 -10.32 -0.19
C VAL A 167 -9.06 -9.81 -1.43
N ALA A 168 -10.36 -10.10 -1.51
CA ALA A 168 -11.20 -9.77 -2.64
C ALA A 168 -12.26 -8.72 -2.26
N ASP A 169 -12.45 -7.75 -3.15
CA ASP A 169 -13.51 -6.74 -3.09
C ASP A 169 -14.50 -6.88 -4.27
N ASP A 170 -15.63 -6.20 -4.15
CA ASP A 170 -16.68 -6.05 -5.17
C ASP A 170 -16.65 -4.68 -5.87
N GLY A 171 -15.48 -4.02 -5.87
CA GLY A 171 -15.27 -2.70 -6.45
C GLY A 171 -15.08 -2.71 -7.97
N PRO A 172 -14.49 -1.64 -8.56
CA PRO A 172 -14.29 -1.53 -10.00
C PRO A 172 -13.15 -2.40 -10.56
N GLY A 173 -12.40 -3.10 -9.70
CA GLY A 173 -11.27 -3.93 -10.09
C GLY A 173 -10.02 -3.16 -10.54
N VAL A 174 -9.03 -3.90 -11.05
CA VAL A 174 -7.77 -3.36 -11.59
C VAL A 174 -7.58 -3.84 -13.02
N ARG A 175 -7.49 -2.89 -13.96
CA ARG A 175 -7.27 -3.20 -15.38
C ARG A 175 -5.97 -4.00 -15.56
N PRO A 176 -5.91 -4.98 -16.48
CA PRO A 176 -4.72 -5.79 -16.72
C PRO A 176 -3.42 -4.98 -16.90
N ALA A 177 -3.49 -3.87 -17.64
CA ALA A 177 -2.34 -2.98 -17.89
C ALA A 177 -1.82 -2.25 -16.64
N ASP A 178 -2.61 -2.21 -15.56
CA ASP A 178 -2.28 -1.51 -14.32
C ASP A 178 -1.88 -2.46 -13.18
N ARG A 179 -2.01 -3.79 -13.35
CA ARG A 179 -1.81 -4.79 -12.28
C ARG A 179 -0.42 -4.76 -11.64
N ASP A 180 0.62 -4.48 -12.41
CA ASP A 180 1.97 -4.32 -11.86
C ASP A 180 2.22 -2.91 -11.30
N ARG A 181 1.52 -1.92 -11.88
CA ARG A 181 1.70 -0.50 -11.56
C ARG A 181 1.03 -0.12 -10.24
N VAL A 182 -0.07 -0.77 -9.86
CA VAL A 182 -0.78 -0.48 -8.59
C VAL A 182 0.08 -0.71 -7.35
N PHE A 183 1.14 -1.51 -7.47
CA PHE A 183 2.08 -1.77 -6.39
C PHE A 183 3.30 -0.83 -6.42
N GLN A 184 3.37 0.15 -7.32
CA GLN A 184 4.43 1.17 -7.30
C GLN A 184 4.11 2.24 -6.24
N PRO A 185 5.11 2.74 -5.49
CA PRO A 185 4.90 3.81 -4.53
C PRO A 185 4.21 5.02 -5.15
N PHE A 186 3.30 5.64 -4.40
CA PHE A 186 2.55 6.84 -4.78
C PHE A 186 1.60 6.68 -5.99
N VAL A 187 1.46 5.46 -6.54
CA VAL A 187 0.53 5.23 -7.64
C VAL A 187 -0.90 5.16 -7.13
N ARG A 188 -1.74 6.03 -7.71
CA ARG A 188 -3.20 6.03 -7.51
C ARG A 188 -3.86 5.94 -8.88
N LEU A 189 -4.67 4.90 -9.10
CA LEU A 189 -5.44 4.79 -10.34
C LEU A 189 -6.52 5.87 -10.43
N ASP A 190 -6.81 6.36 -11.64
CA ASP A 190 -7.62 7.56 -11.89
C ASP A 190 -9.03 7.53 -11.28
N ALA A 191 -9.62 6.34 -11.10
CA ALA A 191 -10.91 6.17 -10.42
C ALA A 191 -10.87 6.51 -8.90
N ALA A 192 -9.68 6.64 -8.31
CA ALA A 192 -9.47 6.95 -6.89
C ALA A 192 -9.09 8.42 -6.63
N ARG A 193 -9.03 9.28 -7.66
CA ARG A 193 -8.60 10.70 -7.53
C ARG A 193 -9.68 11.61 -6.93
N SER A 194 -10.95 11.27 -7.09
CA SER A 194 -12.10 12.09 -6.67
C SER A 194 -12.47 11.99 -5.19
N ARG A 195 -11.80 11.12 -4.42
CA ARG A 195 -12.03 10.97 -2.97
C ARG A 195 -10.85 11.58 -2.21
N HIS A 196 -11.07 12.74 -1.58
CA HIS A 196 -10.11 13.42 -0.69
C HIS A 196 -9.70 12.59 0.55
N HIS A 197 -10.30 11.41 0.73
CA HIS A 197 -10.02 10.44 1.79
C HIS A 197 -9.08 9.29 1.35
N GLY A 198 -8.48 9.36 0.15
CA GLY A 198 -7.51 8.36 -0.31
C GLY A 198 -6.16 8.46 0.41
N GLY A 199 -5.59 7.32 0.81
CA GLY A 199 -4.23 7.22 1.34
C GLY A 199 -3.15 7.57 0.30
N ALA A 200 -1.89 7.73 0.72
CA ALA A 200 -0.78 8.21 -0.12
C ALA A 200 -0.30 7.25 -1.22
N GLY A 201 -0.99 6.11 -1.43
CA GLY A 201 -0.58 5.12 -2.44
C GLY A 201 0.67 4.32 -2.05
N LEU A 202 1.01 4.25 -0.76
CA LEU A 202 2.16 3.47 -0.27
C LEU A 202 1.78 2.05 0.15
N GLY A 203 0.54 1.82 0.61
CA GLY A 203 0.13 0.56 1.24
C GLY A 203 0.34 -0.69 0.37
N LEU A 204 -0.01 -0.65 -0.93
CA LEU A 204 0.20 -1.78 -1.83
C LEU A 204 1.69 -1.99 -2.16
N ALA A 205 2.48 -0.93 -2.27
CA ALA A 205 3.92 -1.05 -2.46
C ALA A 205 4.57 -1.75 -1.27
N ILE A 206 4.24 -1.30 -0.06
CA ILE A 206 4.68 -1.93 1.20
C ILE A 206 4.25 -3.39 1.26
N ALA A 207 3.00 -3.69 0.91
CA ALA A 207 2.49 -5.06 0.91
C ALA A 207 3.30 -5.97 -0.03
N ARG A 208 3.70 -5.49 -1.20
CA ARG A 208 4.56 -6.23 -2.14
C ARG A 208 5.99 -6.38 -1.61
N ASP A 209 6.56 -5.36 -1.00
CA ASP A 209 7.93 -5.40 -0.48
C ASP A 209 8.03 -6.33 0.73
N ILE A 210 7.02 -6.33 1.62
CA ILE A 210 6.90 -7.30 2.70
C ILE A 210 6.79 -8.71 2.13
N ALA A 211 5.95 -8.94 1.12
CA ALA A 211 5.84 -10.26 0.48
C ALA A 211 7.20 -10.73 -0.06
N ALA A 212 7.94 -9.86 -0.74
CA ALA A 212 9.26 -10.17 -1.27
C ALA A 212 10.29 -10.46 -0.15
N ALA A 213 10.29 -9.68 0.93
CA ALA A 213 11.13 -9.92 2.11
C ALA A 213 10.89 -11.29 2.76
N HIS A 214 9.69 -11.84 2.58
CA HIS A 214 9.29 -13.17 3.07
C HIS A 214 9.45 -14.29 2.03
N ARG A 215 10.24 -14.08 0.97
CA ARG A 215 10.43 -15.04 -0.14
C ARG A 215 9.11 -15.41 -0.84
N GLY A 216 8.13 -14.52 -0.75
CA GLY A 216 6.80 -14.66 -1.31
C GLY A 216 6.59 -13.84 -2.57
N THR A 217 5.34 -13.84 -3.03
CA THR A 217 4.89 -13.03 -4.17
C THR A 217 3.57 -12.36 -3.86
N MET A 218 3.33 -11.21 -4.47
CA MET A 218 2.04 -10.53 -4.43
C MET A 218 1.61 -10.18 -5.85
N HIS A 219 0.36 -10.48 -6.18
CA HIS A 219 -0.24 -10.10 -7.45
C HIS A 219 -1.71 -9.75 -7.25
N VAL A 220 -2.33 -9.23 -8.31
CA VAL A 220 -3.76 -8.94 -8.35
C VAL A 220 -4.39 -9.67 -9.53
N GLU A 221 -5.57 -10.22 -9.28
CA GLU A 221 -6.42 -10.87 -10.27
C GLU A 221 -7.85 -10.32 -10.16
N ASP A 222 -8.73 -10.75 -11.06
CA ASP A 222 -10.14 -10.35 -11.01
C ASP A 222 -10.85 -11.12 -9.89
N SER A 223 -11.65 -10.42 -9.09
CA SER A 223 -12.53 -11.04 -8.11
C SER A 223 -13.71 -11.72 -8.79
N ALA A 224 -14.20 -12.82 -8.23
CA ALA A 224 -15.41 -13.50 -8.71
C ALA A 224 -16.65 -12.58 -8.70
N ASP A 225 -16.66 -11.59 -7.78
CA ASP A 225 -17.73 -10.61 -7.63
C ASP A 225 -17.51 -9.33 -8.48
N GLY A 226 -16.51 -9.31 -9.36
CA GLY A 226 -16.27 -8.23 -10.33
C GLY A 226 -15.29 -7.13 -9.91
N GLY A 227 -14.76 -7.18 -8.68
CA GLY A 227 -13.72 -6.28 -8.17
C GLY A 227 -12.30 -6.81 -8.33
N ALA A 228 -11.41 -6.44 -7.40
CA ALA A 228 -10.02 -6.90 -7.38
C ALA A 228 -9.82 -8.01 -6.33
N CYS A 229 -8.96 -8.97 -6.63
CA CYS A 229 -8.49 -9.98 -5.69
C CYS A 229 -6.97 -9.86 -5.55
N PHE A 230 -6.50 -9.40 -4.40
CA PHE A 230 -5.07 -9.32 -4.09
C PHE A 230 -4.63 -10.62 -3.44
N VAL A 231 -3.62 -11.26 -4.03
CA VAL A 231 -3.16 -12.59 -3.62
C VAL A 231 -1.70 -12.53 -3.18
N LEU A 232 -1.49 -12.83 -1.91
CA LEU A 232 -0.19 -13.09 -1.29
C LEU A 232 0.10 -14.59 -1.32
N ARG A 233 1.29 -14.97 -1.77
CA ARG A 233 1.81 -16.35 -1.66
C ARG A 233 3.07 -16.33 -0.80
N LEU A 234 3.08 -17.10 0.29
CA LEU A 234 4.24 -17.29 1.16
C LEU A 234 4.64 -18.77 1.21
N PRO A 235 5.93 -19.11 1.26
CA PRO A 235 6.35 -20.49 1.50
C PRO A 235 5.79 -21.00 2.83
N LEU A 236 5.29 -22.24 2.85
CA LEU A 236 4.90 -22.90 4.10
C LEU A 236 6.14 -23.26 4.92
N VAL A 237 5.97 -23.34 6.24
CA VAL A 237 6.96 -24.02 7.10
C VAL A 237 7.11 -25.46 6.63
N SER A 238 8.35 -25.89 6.45
CA SER A 238 8.71 -27.27 6.07
C SER A 238 8.71 -28.20 7.28
#